data_AF-A0A1Q7KKE9-F1
#
_entry.id   AF-A0A1Q7KKE9-F1
#
_cell.length_a   1.000
_cell.length_b   1.000
_cell.length_c   1.000
_cell.angle_alpha   90.00
_cell.angle_beta   90.00
_cell.angle_gamma   90.00
#
_symmetry.space_group_name_H-M   'P 1'
#
loop_
_entity.id
_entity.type
_entity.pdbx_description
1 polymer ?
#
loop_
_entity_poly.entity_id
_entity_poly.type
_entity_poly.pdbx_seq_one_letter_code
_entity_poly.pdbx_strand_id
1 'polypeptide(L)'
;MRRRRLVFLVLFLLVLAAAVVFVAIQQVPPPVTEKPRPPAPPPRPLQADAEGYYEPGYQFSLSGLQFTRLTLHPETYVTFVRSGTRHEAGCVDPVIRTDRVQLRCDLERVGTVMIDGRFTTRYATTRLDIPVLSAFVTVRNPRGETMYRAQDAFTWHPPK
;
A
#
# COMPACT_ATOMS: atom_id res chain seq x y z
N MET A 1 -83.27 36.86 -0.24
CA MET A 1 -82.66 35.51 -0.09
C MET A 1 -81.37 35.27 -0.89
N ARG A 2 -81.14 35.93 -2.05
CA ARG A 2 -79.92 35.76 -2.89
C ARG A 2 -78.58 36.13 -2.21
N ARG A 3 -78.55 37.23 -1.45
CA ARG A 3 -77.32 37.74 -0.78
C ARG A 3 -76.78 36.79 0.31
N ARG A 4 -77.66 36.21 1.14
CA ARG A 4 -77.28 35.22 2.17
C ARG A 4 -76.69 33.95 1.53
N ARG A 5 -77.29 33.45 0.45
CA ARG A 5 -76.77 32.28 -0.29
C ARG A 5 -75.37 32.53 -0.87
N LEU A 6 -75.11 33.74 -1.35
CA LEU A 6 -73.80 34.12 -1.89
C LEU A 6 -72.72 34.14 -0.78
N VAL A 7 -73.06 34.66 0.40
CA VAL A 7 -72.14 34.68 1.56
C VAL A 7 -71.80 33.27 2.03
N PHE A 8 -72.78 32.36 2.09
CA PHE A 8 -72.53 30.96 2.44
C PHE A 8 -71.65 30.24 1.41
N LEU A 9 -71.82 30.54 0.12
CA LEU A 9 -70.99 29.98 -0.95
C LEU A 9 -69.52 30.42 -0.85
N VAL A 10 -69.29 31.70 -0.57
CA VAL A 10 -67.92 32.24 -0.40
C VAL A 10 -67.25 31.66 0.84
N LEU A 11 -67.97 31.57 1.97
CA LEU A 11 -67.47 30.93 3.18
C LEU A 11 -67.13 29.45 2.96
N PHE A 12 -67.99 28.73 2.24
CA PHE A 12 -67.76 27.32 1.92
C PHE A 12 -66.50 27.13 1.06
N LEU A 13 -66.30 27.97 0.04
CA LEU A 13 -65.10 27.93 -0.80
C LEU A 13 -63.82 28.25 -0.02
N LEU A 14 -63.87 29.20 0.91
CA LEU A 14 -62.73 29.52 1.78
C LEU A 14 -62.36 28.36 2.71
N VAL A 15 -63.34 27.70 3.30
CA VAL A 15 -63.12 26.51 4.14
C VAL A 15 -62.55 25.37 3.31
N LEU A 16 -63.04 25.17 2.09
CA LEU A 16 -62.52 24.14 1.19
C LEU A 16 -61.07 24.42 0.79
N ALA A 17 -60.76 25.67 0.44
CA ALA A 17 -59.39 26.07 0.10
C ALA A 17 -58.43 25.88 1.28
N ALA A 18 -58.85 26.26 2.48
CA ALA A 18 -58.06 26.06 3.70
C ALA A 18 -57.82 24.57 4.00
N ALA A 19 -58.84 23.72 3.81
CA ALA A 19 -58.73 22.28 4.00
C ALA A 19 -57.76 21.65 2.99
N VAL A 20 -57.81 22.05 1.71
CA VAL A 20 -56.90 21.56 0.67
C VAL A 20 -55.45 21.95 0.97
N VAL A 21 -55.22 23.20 1.37
CA VAL A 21 -53.87 23.67 1.74
C VAL A 21 -53.35 22.92 2.97
N PHE A 22 -54.19 22.68 3.96
CA PHE A 22 -53.81 21.95 5.17
C PHE A 22 -53.37 20.51 4.85
N VAL A 23 -54.09 19.82 3.96
CA VAL A 23 -53.73 18.46 3.52
C VAL A 23 -52.43 18.46 2.70
N ALA A 24 -52.21 19.46 1.86
CA ALA A 24 -50.99 19.57 1.06
C ALA A 24 -49.73 19.76 1.94
N ILE A 25 -49.83 20.52 3.04
CA ILE A 25 -48.70 20.78 3.95
C ILE A 25 -48.38 19.53 4.80
N GLN A 26 -49.36 18.66 5.06
CA GLN A 26 -49.16 17.43 5.84
C GLN A 26 -48.55 16.27 5.04
N GLN A 27 -48.22 16.45 3.77
CA GLN A 27 -47.52 15.42 3.00
C GLN A 27 -46.11 15.21 3.57
N VAL A 28 -45.96 14.12 4.33
CA VAL A 28 -44.68 13.65 4.84
C VAL A 28 -43.72 13.46 3.64
N PRO A 29 -42.52 14.06 3.66
CA PRO A 29 -41.56 13.84 2.59
C PRO A 29 -41.29 12.35 2.42
N PRO A 30 -41.14 11.84 1.18
CA PRO A 30 -40.84 10.44 0.97
C PRO A 30 -39.55 10.08 1.73
N PRO A 31 -39.50 8.91 2.39
CA PRO A 31 -38.33 8.51 3.14
C PRO A 31 -37.13 8.44 2.21
N VAL A 32 -36.09 9.23 2.51
CA VAL A 32 -34.81 9.18 1.81
C VAL A 32 -34.26 7.78 2.05
N THR A 33 -34.29 6.93 1.02
CA THR A 33 -33.70 5.60 1.08
C THR A 33 -32.18 5.79 1.01
N GLU A 34 -31.52 5.79 2.16
CA GLU A 34 -30.07 5.84 2.22
C GLU A 34 -29.50 4.59 1.54
N LYS A 35 -28.88 4.79 0.38
CA LYS A 35 -28.26 3.71 -0.38
C LYS A 35 -27.11 3.16 0.47
N PRO A 36 -27.03 1.85 0.75
CA PRO A 36 -25.95 1.28 1.55
C PRO A 36 -24.60 1.69 0.96
N ARG A 37 -23.75 2.32 1.78
CA ARG A 37 -22.40 2.69 1.35
C ARG A 37 -21.66 1.41 0.97
N PRO A 38 -20.95 1.37 -0.17
CA PRO A 38 -20.12 0.22 -0.52
C PRO A 38 -19.15 -0.09 0.63
N PRO A 39 -18.86 -1.38 0.90
CA PRO A 39 -17.87 -1.75 1.91
C PRO A 39 -16.53 -1.10 1.59
N ALA A 40 -15.84 -0.60 2.62
CA ALA A 40 -14.53 -0.01 2.45
C ALA A 40 -13.56 -1.07 1.88
N PRO A 41 -12.64 -0.68 0.97
CA PRO A 41 -11.63 -1.60 0.48
C PRO A 41 -10.76 -2.10 1.64
N PRO A 42 -10.23 -3.34 1.56
CA PRO A 42 -9.36 -3.87 2.59
C PRO A 42 -8.14 -2.97 2.79
N PRO A 43 -7.60 -2.87 4.01
CA PRO A 43 -6.40 -2.10 4.27
C PRO A 43 -5.23 -2.68 3.47
N ARG A 44 -4.48 -1.81 2.79
CA ARG A 44 -3.26 -2.21 2.09
C ARG A 44 -2.19 -2.60 3.10
N PRO A 45 -1.44 -3.69 2.87
CA PRO A 45 -0.35 -4.07 3.77
C PRO A 45 0.74 -3.01 3.76
N LEU A 46 1.46 -2.90 4.89
CA LEU A 46 2.66 -2.07 4.96
C LEU A 46 3.73 -2.66 4.06
N GLN A 47 4.54 -1.80 3.43
CA GLN A 47 5.63 -2.26 2.57
C GLN A 47 6.64 -3.10 3.36
N ALA A 48 6.84 -2.76 4.63
CA ALA A 48 7.71 -3.49 5.55
C ALA A 48 7.25 -4.93 5.79
N ASP A 49 5.95 -5.20 5.79
CA ASP A 49 5.37 -6.52 6.10
C ASP A 49 4.96 -7.29 4.84
N ALA A 50 5.16 -6.69 3.65
CA ALA A 50 4.72 -7.27 2.40
C ALA A 50 5.65 -8.39 1.94
N GLU A 51 5.07 -9.56 1.67
CA GLU A 51 5.76 -10.66 1.00
C GLU A 51 6.16 -10.29 -0.43
N GLY A 52 7.18 -10.97 -0.95
CA GLY A 52 7.71 -10.74 -2.28
C GLY A 52 9.18 -10.38 -2.26
N TYR A 53 9.71 -9.96 -3.41
CA TYR A 53 11.13 -9.70 -3.58
C TYR A 53 11.38 -8.30 -4.13
N TYR A 54 12.57 -7.80 -3.86
CA TYR A 54 13.06 -6.48 -4.20
C TYR A 54 14.21 -6.65 -5.21
N GLU A 55 14.04 -6.10 -6.41
CA GLU A 55 15.06 -6.10 -7.45
C GLU A 55 15.85 -4.78 -7.42
N PRO A 56 17.19 -4.82 -7.42
CA PRO A 56 18.01 -3.62 -7.45
C PRO A 56 17.92 -2.91 -8.80
N GLY A 57 17.95 -1.58 -8.78
CA GLY A 57 18.06 -0.76 -9.99
C GLY A 57 19.42 -0.90 -10.66
N TYR A 58 20.48 -1.17 -9.88
CA TYR A 58 21.82 -1.41 -10.41
C TYR A 58 22.33 -2.82 -10.10
N GLN A 59 22.75 -3.54 -11.14
CA GLN A 59 23.33 -4.86 -10.98
C GLN A 59 24.85 -4.76 -10.79
N PHE A 60 25.36 -5.30 -9.69
CA PHE A 60 26.80 -5.44 -9.45
C PHE A 60 27.19 -6.92 -9.31
N SER A 61 28.47 -7.21 -9.51
CA SER A 61 29.03 -8.56 -9.39
C SER A 61 30.29 -8.57 -8.57
N LEU A 62 30.45 -9.58 -7.72
CA LEU A 62 31.62 -9.81 -6.87
C LEU A 62 32.07 -11.25 -7.02
N SER A 63 33.33 -11.47 -7.43
CA SER A 63 33.88 -12.82 -7.60
C SER A 63 33.02 -13.75 -8.49
N GLY A 64 32.36 -13.17 -9.51
CA GLY A 64 31.46 -13.89 -10.43
C GLY A 64 30.05 -14.16 -9.89
N LEU A 65 29.72 -13.70 -8.69
CA LEU A 65 28.36 -13.70 -8.13
C LEU A 65 27.70 -12.35 -8.39
N GLN A 66 26.64 -12.35 -9.18
CA GLN A 66 25.83 -11.19 -9.47
C GLN A 66 24.71 -11.06 -8.44
N PHE A 67 24.60 -9.91 -7.78
CA PHE A 67 23.47 -9.64 -6.90
C PHE A 67 22.21 -9.39 -7.73
N THR A 68 21.11 -10.07 -7.40
CA THR A 68 19.88 -10.03 -8.23
C THR A 68 18.63 -9.70 -7.45
N ARG A 69 18.51 -10.16 -6.19
CA ARG A 69 17.28 -9.95 -5.40
C ARG A 69 17.57 -9.85 -3.92
N LEU A 70 16.67 -9.15 -3.25
CA LEU A 70 16.52 -9.14 -1.81
C LEU A 70 15.09 -9.61 -1.48
N THR A 71 14.93 -10.55 -0.55
CA THR A 71 13.64 -10.97 -0.01
C THR A 71 13.61 -10.60 1.47
N LEU A 72 12.53 -9.95 1.91
CA LEU A 72 12.34 -9.56 3.31
C LEU A 72 11.41 -10.52 4.05
N HIS A 73 10.35 -10.97 3.38
CA HIS A 73 9.33 -11.87 3.90
C HIS A 73 8.99 -12.96 2.86
N PRO A 74 8.67 -14.20 3.30
CA PRO A 74 8.54 -14.63 4.71
C PRO A 74 9.88 -14.84 5.41
N GLU A 75 10.90 -15.37 4.73
CA GLU A 75 12.27 -15.42 5.21
C GLU A 75 13.11 -14.28 4.62
N THR A 76 14.00 -13.71 5.43
CA THR A 76 14.89 -12.65 4.97
C THR A 76 16.19 -13.24 4.40
N TYR A 77 16.42 -13.04 3.10
CA TYR A 77 17.61 -13.51 2.42
C TYR A 77 17.95 -12.66 1.19
N VAL A 78 19.19 -12.75 0.75
CA VAL A 78 19.68 -12.14 -0.49
C VAL A 78 19.97 -13.22 -1.53
N THR A 79 19.71 -12.89 -2.80
CA THR A 79 19.90 -13.81 -3.92
C THR A 79 21.00 -13.32 -4.84
N PHE A 80 21.95 -14.21 -5.10
CA PHE A 80 22.99 -14.05 -6.09
C PHE A 80 22.85 -15.10 -7.20
N VAL A 81 23.36 -14.78 -8.38
CA VAL A 81 23.44 -15.72 -9.50
C VAL A 81 24.88 -15.84 -9.95
N ARG A 82 25.32 -17.08 -10.18
CA ARG A 82 26.61 -17.39 -10.80
C ARG A 82 26.42 -18.47 -11.83
N SER A 83 26.77 -18.18 -13.09
CA SER A 83 26.66 -19.14 -14.20
C SER A 83 25.26 -19.79 -14.29
N GLY A 84 24.20 -18.99 -14.07
CA GLY A 84 22.81 -19.46 -14.08
C GLY A 84 22.34 -20.20 -12.82
N THR A 85 23.24 -20.50 -11.88
CA THR A 85 22.90 -21.12 -10.59
C THR A 85 22.57 -20.05 -9.55
N ARG A 86 21.48 -20.24 -8.82
CA ARG A 86 21.07 -19.36 -7.73
C ARG A 86 21.81 -19.71 -6.45
N HIS A 87 22.27 -18.69 -5.74
CA HIS A 87 22.87 -18.77 -4.42
C HIS A 87 22.11 -17.83 -3.48
N GLU A 88 21.50 -18.39 -2.45
CA GLU A 88 20.73 -17.64 -1.45
C GLU A 88 21.53 -17.59 -0.14
N ALA A 89 21.58 -16.42 0.49
CA ALA A 89 22.18 -16.25 1.81
C ALA A 89 21.15 -15.64 2.76
N GLY A 90 20.81 -16.40 3.79
CA GLY A 90 19.94 -15.94 4.87
C GLY A 90 20.55 -14.79 5.65
N CYS A 91 19.71 -13.87 6.10
CA CYS A 91 20.12 -12.74 6.91
C CYS A 91 19.84 -13.03 8.39
N VAL A 92 20.81 -12.71 9.24
CA VAL A 92 20.75 -12.94 10.69
C VAL A 92 20.27 -11.67 11.38
N ASP A 93 19.31 -11.80 12.30
CA ASP A 93 18.71 -10.73 13.09
C ASP A 93 18.25 -9.51 12.25
N PRO A 94 17.39 -9.70 11.23
CA PRO A 94 16.97 -8.61 10.36
C PRO A 94 16.12 -7.60 11.14
N VAL A 95 16.40 -6.30 10.93
CA VAL A 95 15.58 -5.21 11.44
C VAL A 95 14.78 -4.64 10.27
N ILE A 96 13.48 -4.94 10.22
CA ILE A 96 12.59 -4.49 9.15
C ILE A 96 11.47 -3.65 9.78
N ARG A 97 11.46 -2.36 9.45
CA ARG A 97 10.47 -1.37 9.88
C ARG A 97 10.18 -0.42 8.73
N THR A 98 9.05 0.29 8.80
CA THR A 98 8.65 1.24 7.74
C THR A 98 9.71 2.32 7.49
N ASP A 99 10.45 2.73 8.51
CA ASP A 99 11.46 3.79 8.46
C ASP A 99 12.90 3.27 8.36
N ARG A 100 13.12 1.96 8.51
CA ARG A 100 14.47 1.38 8.65
C ARG A 100 14.51 -0.09 8.23
N VAL A 101 15.46 -0.43 7.37
CA VAL A 101 15.82 -1.79 6.97
C VAL A 101 17.29 -2.00 7.27
N GLN A 102 17.64 -2.96 8.12
CA GLN A 102 19.03 -3.36 8.37
C GLN A 102 19.17 -4.85 8.32
N LEU A 103 20.02 -5.32 7.41
CA LEU A 103 20.25 -6.73 7.15
C LEU A 103 21.73 -7.03 7.22
N ARG A 104 22.06 -8.20 7.75
CA ARG A 104 23.39 -8.79 7.72
C ARG A 104 23.27 -10.22 7.23
N CYS A 105 23.78 -10.49 6.04
CA CYS A 105 23.64 -11.79 5.38
C CYS A 105 25.04 -12.32 5.06
N ASP A 106 25.38 -13.49 5.58
CA ASP A 106 26.69 -14.09 5.39
C ASP A 106 26.65 -15.02 4.17
N LEU A 107 27.43 -14.68 3.14
CA LEU A 107 27.52 -15.44 1.90
C LEU A 107 28.83 -16.21 1.89
N GLU A 108 28.73 -17.54 1.86
CA GLU A 108 29.88 -18.43 1.86
C GLU A 108 30.90 -18.03 0.77
N ARG A 109 32.18 -17.96 1.15
CA ARG A 109 33.33 -17.63 0.29
C ARG A 109 33.39 -16.19 -0.24
N VAL A 110 32.34 -15.38 -0.11
CA VAL A 110 32.35 -13.95 -0.46
C VAL A 110 32.57 -13.08 0.77
N GLY A 111 31.89 -13.38 1.88
CA GLY A 111 31.93 -12.63 3.12
C GLY A 111 30.54 -12.13 3.53
N THR A 112 30.46 -10.96 4.15
CA THR A 112 29.22 -10.43 4.74
C THR A 112 28.64 -9.31 3.89
N VAL A 113 27.36 -9.45 3.56
CA VAL A 113 26.54 -8.44 2.88
C VAL A 113 25.72 -7.69 3.93
N MET A 114 25.96 -6.39 4.03
CA MET A 114 25.21 -5.48 4.89
C MET A 114 24.29 -4.61 4.01
N ILE A 115 23.01 -4.52 4.37
CA ILE A 115 22.05 -3.66 3.68
C ILE A 115 21.44 -2.72 4.72
N ASP A 116 21.69 -1.43 4.58
CA ASP A 116 21.18 -0.38 5.46
C ASP A 116 20.34 0.61 4.66
N GLY A 117 19.03 0.65 4.90
CA GLY A 117 18.11 1.44 4.10
C GLY A 117 16.82 1.81 4.80
N ARG A 118 15.87 2.29 4.00
CA ARG A 118 14.51 2.65 4.42
C ARG A 118 13.54 2.53 3.26
N PHE A 119 12.27 2.27 3.58
CA PHE A 119 11.23 2.30 2.56
C PHE A 119 10.92 3.74 2.14
N THR A 120 10.74 3.95 0.85
CA THR A 120 10.30 5.22 0.26
C THR A 120 8.77 5.29 0.17
N THR A 121 8.10 4.14 0.29
CA THR A 121 6.65 4.02 0.31
C THR A 121 6.18 3.32 1.58
N ARG A 122 5.03 3.75 2.11
CA ARG A 122 4.47 3.18 3.36
C ARG A 122 3.74 1.85 3.13
N TYR A 123 3.03 1.75 2.01
CA TYR A 123 2.14 0.63 1.69
C TYR A 123 2.63 -0.09 0.45
N ALA A 124 2.42 -1.41 0.41
CA ALA A 124 2.73 -2.23 -0.75
C ALA A 124 2.06 -1.67 -2.01
N THR A 125 2.84 -1.55 -3.07
CA THR A 125 2.40 -1.02 -4.36
C THR A 125 2.74 -2.00 -5.47
N THR A 126 1.77 -2.32 -6.33
CA THR A 126 2.00 -3.20 -7.50
C THR A 126 2.63 -2.46 -8.69
N ARG A 127 2.99 -1.18 -8.52
CA ARG A 127 3.64 -0.35 -9.53
C ARG A 127 5.12 -0.70 -9.64
N LEU A 128 5.50 -1.41 -10.69
CA LEU A 128 6.87 -1.90 -10.95
C LEU A 128 7.85 -0.80 -11.40
N ASP A 129 7.35 0.40 -11.71
CA ASP A 129 8.14 1.55 -12.14
C ASP A 129 8.64 2.42 -10.97
N ILE A 130 8.23 2.11 -9.74
CA ILE A 130 8.54 2.92 -8.56
C ILE A 130 9.48 2.16 -7.61
N PRO A 131 10.70 2.67 -7.34
CA PRO A 131 11.53 2.12 -6.29
C PRO A 131 10.90 2.37 -4.93
N VAL A 132 10.73 1.31 -4.14
CA VAL A 132 10.05 1.34 -2.83
C VAL A 132 11.00 1.24 -1.64
N LEU A 133 12.27 0.91 -1.88
CA LEU A 133 13.32 0.79 -0.88
C LEU A 133 14.58 1.48 -1.41
N SER A 134 15.20 2.33 -0.59
CA SER A 134 16.53 2.91 -0.86
C SER A 134 17.48 2.42 0.21
N ALA A 135 18.59 1.81 -0.17
CA ALA A 135 19.55 1.23 0.77
C ALA A 135 21.00 1.35 0.31
N PHE A 136 21.91 1.45 1.26
CA PHE A 136 23.33 1.18 1.04
C PHE A 136 23.58 -0.32 1.09
N VAL A 137 24.16 -0.86 0.04
CA VAL A 137 24.67 -2.22 -0.01
C VAL A 137 26.17 -2.16 0.21
N THR A 138 26.64 -2.79 1.29
CA THR A 138 28.06 -2.89 1.62
C THR A 138 28.44 -4.36 1.67
N VAL A 139 29.46 -4.76 0.91
CA VAL A 139 29.99 -6.12 0.95
C VAL A 139 31.39 -6.10 1.52
N ARG A 140 31.60 -6.88 2.58
CA ARG A 140 32.91 -7.08 3.22
C ARG A 140 33.38 -8.49 3.00
N ASN A 141 34.67 -8.66 2.69
CA ASN A 141 35.26 -9.99 2.59
C ASN A 141 35.40 -10.64 3.98
N PRO A 142 35.78 -11.93 4.08
CA PRO A 142 35.96 -12.59 5.39
C PRO A 142 37.06 -11.98 6.28
N ARG A 143 37.93 -11.14 5.73
CA ARG A 143 38.94 -10.37 6.49
C ARG A 143 38.40 -9.03 7.01
N GLY A 144 37.15 -8.69 6.69
CA GLY A 144 36.50 -7.43 7.07
C GLY A 144 36.75 -6.26 6.12
N GLU A 145 37.50 -6.45 5.03
CA GLU A 145 37.80 -5.40 4.06
C GLU A 145 36.56 -5.12 3.18
N THR A 146 36.28 -3.84 2.92
CA THR A 146 35.12 -3.46 2.09
C THR A 146 35.46 -3.63 0.62
N MET A 147 34.78 -4.58 -0.03
CA MET A 147 34.95 -4.88 -1.46
C MET A 147 34.00 -4.06 -2.33
N TYR A 148 32.84 -3.70 -1.79
CA TYR A 148 31.82 -2.93 -2.48
C TYR A 148 31.03 -2.09 -1.48
N ARG A 149 30.71 -0.86 -1.87
CA ARG A 149 29.78 0.00 -1.15
C ARG A 149 29.11 0.97 -2.12
N ALA A 150 27.80 0.87 -2.26
CA ALA A 150 27.02 1.80 -3.07
C ALA A 150 25.62 1.97 -2.49
N GLN A 151 24.99 3.09 -2.85
CA GLN A 151 23.56 3.28 -2.62
C GLN A 151 22.79 2.75 -3.84
N ASP A 152 21.70 2.06 -3.59
CA ASP A 152 20.82 1.53 -4.63
C ASP A 152 19.34 1.75 -4.26
N ALA A 153 18.50 1.70 -5.28
CA ALA A 153 17.05 1.80 -5.19
C ALA A 153 16.44 0.50 -5.69
N PHE A 154 15.43 -0.01 -4.99
CA PHE A 154 14.88 -1.33 -5.22
C PHE A 154 13.40 -1.27 -5.54
N THR A 155 13.00 -1.97 -6.60
CA THR A 155 11.61 -2.16 -6.99
C THR A 155 11.06 -3.43 -6.35
N TRP A 156 9.87 -3.35 -5.77
CA TRP A 156 9.22 -4.53 -5.17
C TRP A 156 8.32 -5.24 -6.18
N HIS A 157 8.35 -6.56 -6.10
CA HIS A 157 7.53 -7.46 -6.88
C HIS A 157 6.74 -8.36 -5.92
N PRO A 158 5.40 -8.45 -6.10
CA PRO A 158 4.58 -9.34 -5.30
C PRO A 158 4.99 -10.81 -5.52
N PRO A 159 4.69 -11.70 -4.57
CA PRO A 159 4.83 -13.14 -4.77
C PRO A 159 4.00 -13.57 -6.00
N LYS A 160 4.52 -14.56 -6.73
CA LYS A 160 3.81 -15.16 -7.87
C LYS A 160 2.72 -16.11 -7.42
#